data_AF-A0A7X2M7N7-F1
#
_entry.id   AF-A0A7X2M7N7-F1
#
_cell.length_a   1.000
_cell.length_b   1.000
_cell.length_c   1.000
_cell.angle_alpha   90.00
_cell.angle_beta   90.00
_cell.angle_gamma   90.00
#
_symmetry.space_group_name_H-M   'P 1'
#
loop_
_entity.id
_entity.type
_entity.pdbx_description
1 polymer ?
#
loop_
_entity_poly.entity_id
_entity_poly.type
_entity_poly.pdbx_seq_one_letter_code
_entity_poly.pdbx_strand_id
1 'polypeptide(L)'
;MKTYVIHLDTVQKLKDYLYMLGNFSFTGIVATDCVNVQPDDVLSLFDRCSDGTFVLTVQGCEGQVLESMEKYLEDCGLVCHDKKIA
;
A
#
# COMPACT_ATOMS: atom_id res chain seq x y z
N MET A 1 -7.40 3.57 -12.10
CA MET A 1 -7.59 3.15 -10.71
C MET A 1 -7.05 1.74 -10.55
N LYS A 2 -6.21 1.48 -9.55
CA LYS A 2 -5.70 0.16 -9.20
C LYS A 2 -5.78 -0.05 -7.69
N THR A 3 -5.97 -1.29 -7.26
CA THR A 3 -6.16 -1.65 -5.85
C THR A 3 -5.15 -2.71 -5.44
N TYR A 4 -4.57 -2.52 -4.25
CA TYR A 4 -3.52 -3.37 -3.69
C TYR A 4 -3.89 -3.77 -2.27
N VAL A 5 -3.57 -5.01 -1.91
CA VAL A 5 -3.57 -5.47 -0.52
C VAL A 5 -2.16 -5.23 0.01
N ILE A 6 -2.02 -4.31 0.95
CA ILE A 6 -0.74 -3.92 1.54
C ILE A 6 -0.56 -4.64 2.87
N HIS A 7 0.57 -5.33 3.02
CA HIS A 7 0.96 -6.02 4.24
C HIS A 7 1.98 -5.18 5.03
N LEU A 8 1.68 -4.87 6.30
CA LEU A 8 2.51 -4.16 7.28
C LEU A 8 2.78 -5.02 8.53
N ASP A 9 2.94 -6.33 8.37
CA ASP A 9 3.20 -7.30 9.45
C ASP A 9 4.61 -7.18 10.07
N THR A 10 5.49 -6.34 9.50
CA THR A 10 6.84 -6.12 10.03
C THR A 10 7.22 -4.64 10.05
N VAL A 11 8.15 -4.29 10.94
CA VAL A 11 8.74 -2.94 11.00
C VAL A 11 9.45 -2.57 9.69
N GLN A 12 10.02 -3.55 8.98
CA GLN A 12 10.65 -3.32 7.68
C GLN A 12 9.61 -2.87 6.65
N LYS A 13 8.49 -3.61 6.54
CA LYS A 13 7.39 -3.24 5.65
C LYS A 13 6.78 -1.88 5.99
N LEU A 14 6.69 -1.50 7.27
CA LEU A 14 6.31 -0.12 7.63
C LEU A 14 7.28 0.91 7.05
N LYS A 15 8.59 0.71 7.17
CA LYS A 15 9.59 1.61 6.60
C LYS A 15 9.47 1.70 5.08
N ASP A 16 9.26 0.57 4.42
CA ASP A 16 9.11 0.52 2.96
C ASP A 16 7.82 1.21 2.50
N TYR A 17 6.73 1.08 3.26
CA TYR A 17 5.49 1.82 2.98
C TYR A 17 5.67 3.33 3.13
N LEU A 18 6.32 3.79 4.20
CA LEU A 18 6.64 5.21 4.38
C LEU A 18 7.56 5.74 3.28
N TYR A 19 8.52 4.92 2.84
CA TYR A 19 9.38 5.25 1.71
C TYR A 19 8.55 5.42 0.43
N MET A 20 7.60 4.51 0.18
CA MET A 20 6.72 4.60 -0.99
C MET A 20 5.91 5.91 -0.98
N LEU A 21 5.30 6.27 0.15
CA LEU A 21 4.56 7.53 0.29
C LEU A 21 5.42 8.78 0.02
N GLY A 22 6.70 8.74 0.40
CA GLY A 22 7.63 9.86 0.22
C GLY A 22 8.24 9.96 -1.18
N ASN A 23 8.24 8.88 -1.96
CA ASN A 23 8.96 8.81 -3.24
C ASN A 23 8.06 8.66 -4.48
N PHE A 24 6.81 8.25 -4.31
CA PHE A 24 5.86 8.13 -5.41
C PHE A 24 4.73 9.15 -5.27
N SER A 25 4.51 9.94 -6.33
CA SER A 25 3.42 10.90 -6.37
C SER A 25 2.14 10.22 -6.85
N PHE A 26 1.22 9.95 -5.93
CA PHE A 26 -0.09 9.38 -6.24
C PHE A 26 -1.18 9.94 -5.33
N THR A 27 -2.44 9.84 -5.77
CA THR A 27 -3.62 10.02 -4.94
C THR A 27 -4.31 8.68 -4.73
N GLY A 28 -4.76 8.43 -3.52
CA GLY A 28 -5.41 7.17 -3.18
C GLY A 28 -6.20 7.26 -1.88
N ILE A 29 -6.88 6.16 -1.58
CA ILE A 29 -7.64 5.96 -0.36
C ILE A 29 -7.34 4.57 0.19
N VAL A 30 -7.34 4.44 1.51
CA VAL A 30 -7.35 3.14 2.17
C VAL A 30 -8.76 2.85 2.67
N ALA A 31 -9.32 1.73 2.21
CA ALA A 31 -10.61 1.27 2.69
C ALA A 31 -10.41 0.49 3.99
N THR A 32 -11.00 0.97 5.07
CA THR A 32 -11.13 0.24 6.34
C THR A 32 -12.61 -0.12 6.56
N ASP A 33 -12.91 -0.99 7.52
CA ASP A 33 -14.27 -1.53 7.76
C ASP A 33 -15.36 -0.47 7.97
N CYS A 34 -15.01 0.77 8.27
CA CYS A 34 -15.99 1.83 8.58
C CYS A 34 -15.73 3.18 7.90
N VAL A 35 -14.51 3.46 7.43
CA VAL A 35 -14.12 4.80 6.94
C VAL A 35 -13.04 4.69 5.86
N ASN A 36 -13.04 5.64 4.92
CA ASN A 36 -11.91 5.85 4.01
C ASN A 36 -10.85 6.71 4.69
N VAL A 37 -9.63 6.20 4.78
CA VAL A 37 -8.48 6.88 5.41
C VAL A 37 -7.51 7.32 4.32
N GLN A 38 -6.80 8.44 4.54
CA GLN A 38 -5.74 8.83 3.61
C GLN A 38 -4.53 7.88 3.75
N PRO A 39 -3.84 7.52 2.65
CA PRO A 39 -2.68 6.63 2.70
C PRO A 39 -1.55 7.14 3.61
N ASP A 40 -1.39 8.45 3.74
CA ASP A 40 -0.38 9.10 4.57
C ASP A 40 -0.76 9.22 6.05
N ASP A 41 -2.02 8.97 6.42
CA ASP A 41 -2.48 8.94 7.81
C ASP A 41 -2.18 7.58 8.47
N VAL A 42 -0.88 7.33 8.64
CA VAL A 42 -0.33 6.06 9.14
C VAL A 42 -0.85 5.73 10.54
N LEU A 43 -1.11 6.74 11.38
CA LEU A 43 -1.66 6.53 12.73
C LEU A 43 -3.07 5.94 12.67
N SER A 44 -3.94 6.50 11.84
CA SER A 44 -5.28 5.97 11.62
C SER A 44 -5.26 4.59 10.98
N LEU A 45 -4.30 4.30 10.11
CA LEU A 45 -4.12 2.96 9.53
C LEU A 45 -3.80 1.91 10.60
N PHE A 46 -2.89 2.22 11.54
CA PHE A 46 -2.55 1.28 12.62
C PHE A 46 -3.67 1.07 13.63
N ASP A 47 -4.43 2.11 13.96
CA ASP A 47 -5.60 1.99 14.84
C ASP A 47 -6.67 1.07 14.25
N ARG A 48 -6.78 1.02 12.92
CA ARG A 48 -7.86 0.35 12.19
C ARG A 48 -7.48 -0.99 11.55
N CYS A 49 -6.19 -1.30 11.43
CA CYS A 49 -5.72 -2.56 10.86
C CYS A 49 -5.02 -3.42 11.92
N SER A 50 -5.83 -4.15 12.69
CA SER A 50 -5.36 -5.10 13.71
C SER A 50 -4.51 -6.23 13.14
N ASP A 51 -4.78 -6.63 11.89
CA ASP A 51 -4.19 -7.81 11.27
C ASP A 51 -2.96 -7.47 10.42
N GLY A 52 -2.49 -6.22 10.50
CA GLY A 52 -1.33 -5.73 9.75
C GLY A 52 -1.52 -5.75 8.24
N THR A 53 -2.75 -5.71 7.73
CA THR A 53 -3.04 -5.68 6.29
C THR A 53 -4.17 -4.68 5.98
N PHE A 54 -4.09 -3.95 4.87
CA PHE A 54 -5.16 -3.05 4.40
C PHE A 54 -5.26 -2.96 2.87
N VAL A 55 -6.38 -2.43 2.39
CA VAL A 55 -6.63 -2.27 0.96
C VAL A 55 -6.37 -0.82 0.53
N LEU A 56 -5.29 -0.60 -0.22
CA LEU A 56 -4.95 0.67 -0.83
C LEU A 56 -5.54 0.76 -2.25
N THR A 57 -6.36 1.77 -2.51
CA THR A 57 -6.86 2.08 -3.86
C THR A 57 -6.20 3.35 -4.38
N VAL A 58 -5.37 3.22 -5.41
CA VAL A 58 -4.73 4.32 -6.12
C VAL A 58 -5.66 4.84 -7.21
N GLN A 59 -6.07 6.10 -7.08
CA GLN A 59 -7.03 6.77 -7.95
C GLN A 59 -6.34 7.59 -9.03
N GLY A 60 -5.23 8.25 -8.71
CA GLY A 60 -4.45 9.07 -9.65
C GLY A 60 -2.96 8.81 -9.49
N CYS A 61 -2.31 8.40 -10.58
CA CYS A 61 -0.86 8.22 -10.66
C CYS A 61 -0.48 8.23 -12.14
N GLU A 62 0.63 8.87 -12.51
CA GLU A 62 1.15 8.75 -13.87
C GLU A 62 1.50 7.30 -14.18
N GLY A 63 1.27 6.83 -15.41
CA GLY A 63 1.40 5.42 -15.77
C GLY A 63 2.79 4.84 -15.46
N GLN A 64 3.86 5.55 -15.82
CA GLN A 64 5.24 5.12 -15.55
C GLN A 64 5.58 5.10 -14.05
N VAL A 65 5.02 6.06 -13.29
CA VAL A 65 5.17 6.12 -11.83
C VAL A 65 4.42 4.97 -11.18
N LEU A 66 3.25 4.62 -11.70
CA LEU A 66 2.44 3.50 -11.22
C LEU A 66 3.17 2.17 -11.43
N GLU A 67 3.74 1.93 -12.62
CA GLU A 67 4.53 0.72 -12.90
C GLU A 67 5.76 0.60 -11.99
N SER A 68 6.45 1.73 -11.75
CA SER A 68 7.62 1.77 -10.86
C SER A 68 7.22 1.53 -9.40
N MET A 69 6.09 2.08 -8.97
CA MET A 69 5.53 1.88 -7.63
C MET A 69 5.10 0.42 -7.45
N GLU A 70 4.40 -0.17 -8.42
CA GLU A 70 3.99 -1.57 -8.39
C GLU A 70 5.19 -2.49 -8.20
N LYS A 71 6.24 -2.29 -9.00
CA LYS A 71 7.47 -3.07 -8.87
C LYS A 71 8.11 -2.90 -7.49
N TYR A 72 8.15 -1.68 -6.96
CA TYR A 72 8.68 -1.43 -5.61
C TYR A 72 7.85 -2.16 -4.53
N LEU A 73 6.52 -2.11 -4.62
CA LEU A 73 5.62 -2.80 -3.70
C LEU A 73 5.84 -4.34 -3.72
N GLU A 74 6.10 -4.91 -4.89
CA GLU A 74 6.45 -6.33 -5.05
C GLU A 74 7.84 -6.65 -4.48
N ASP A 75 8.85 -5.86 -4.82
CA ASP A 75 10.25 -6.07 -4.41
C ASP A 75 10.41 -6.00 -2.87
N CYS A 76 9.65 -5.12 -2.22
CA CYS A 76 9.62 -4.98 -0.76
C CYS A 76 8.68 -5.99 -0.06
N GLY A 77 7.93 -6.79 -0.82
CA GLY A 77 6.95 -7.73 -0.26
C GLY A 77 5.78 -7.04 0.46
N LEU A 78 5.48 -5.79 0.10
CA LEU A 78 4.30 -5.06 0.55
C LEU A 78 3.04 -5.59 -0.12
N VAL A 79 3.16 -6.01 -1.38
CA VAL A 79 2.11 -6.71 -2.13
C VAL A 79 2.63 -8.10 -2.46
N CYS A 80 1.89 -9.12 -2.04
CA CYS A 80 2.11 -10.49 -2.48
C CYS A 80 1.18 -10.76 -3.67
N HIS A 81 1.73 -10.87 -4.87
CA HIS A 81 1.06 -11.70 -5.86
C HIS A 81 1.18 -13.13 -5.35
N ASP A 82 0.06 -13.84 -5.20
CA ASP A 82 0.05 -15.29 -5.15
C ASP A 82 0.93 -15.77 -6.31
N LYS A 83 2.19 -16.10 -6.02
CA LYS A 83 3.04 -16.80 -6.97
C LYS A 83 2.33 -18.11 -7.15
N LYS A 84 1.54 -18.22 -8.22
CA LYS A 84 1.09 -19.51 -8.75
C LYS A 84 2.32 -20.41 -8.72
N ILE A 85 2.32 -21.32 -7.77
CA ILE A 85 3.29 -22.41 -7.72
C ILE A 85 2.97 -23.19 -8.99
N ALA A 86 3.89 -23.11 -9.95
CA ALA A 86 3.81 -23.84 -11.22
C ALA A 86 3.92 -25.34 -10.97
#